data_AF-A0A2K8WZA7-F1
#
_entry.id   AF-A0A2K8WZA7-F1
#
_cell.length_a   1.000
_cell.length_b   1.000
_cell.length_c   1.000
_cell.angle_alpha   90.00
_cell.angle_beta   90.00
_cell.angle_gamma   90.00
#
_symmetry.space_group_name_H-M   'P 1'
#
loop_
_entity.id
_entity.type
_entity.pdbx_description
1 polymer ?
#
loop_
_entity_poly.entity_id
_entity_poly.type
_entity_poly.pdbx_seq_one_letter_code
_entity_poly.pdbx_strand_id
1 'polypeptide(L)'
;MKLITVEKEDIDLRPLMTFEPQKGKSDCNITCKRIMKRMGVYAEGASGKTSIFGAQHPQSYHQLANETSDRDGLDFYEKPYLKAIEYLDKALENSHPVLIGVNHTYLYRGGTGINEGTIDHYVIIFGRKLVKNEQRYMFWDVGNRKGGSTEWYFVLKDEYKLNAEKTYKSGNKPYNVTQIRRNLNESHQIITY
;
A
#
# COMPACT_ATOMS: atom_id res chain seq x y z
N MET A 1 13.49 11.60 20.84
CA MET A 1 12.04 11.79 21.11
C MET A 1 11.42 10.42 21.18
N LYS A 2 10.92 9.98 22.35
CA LYS A 2 10.30 8.66 22.51
C LYS A 2 8.93 8.71 21.84
N LEU A 3 8.72 7.91 20.81
CA LEU A 3 7.41 7.75 20.18
C LEU A 3 6.47 7.12 21.21
N ILE A 4 5.52 7.90 21.71
CA ILE A 4 4.37 7.37 22.45
C ILE A 4 3.49 6.72 21.38
N THR A 5 3.69 5.43 21.14
CA THR A 5 2.71 4.63 20.41
C THR A 5 1.50 4.51 21.32
N VAL A 6 0.48 5.33 21.09
CA VAL A 6 -0.86 5.06 21.63
C VAL A 6 -1.24 3.68 21.13
N GLU A 7 -1.48 2.73 22.04
CA GLU A 7 -1.92 1.40 21.67
C GLU A 7 -3.24 1.54 20.91
N LYS A 8 -3.24 1.13 19.63
CA LYS A 8 -4.42 1.13 18.79
C LYS A 8 -5.02 -0.26 18.77
N GLU A 9 -6.35 -0.33 18.78
CA GLU A 9 -7.06 -1.61 18.73
C GLU A 9 -6.69 -2.41 17.47
N ASP A 10 -6.60 -3.73 17.65
CA ASP A 10 -6.44 -4.68 16.55
C ASP A 10 -7.70 -4.66 15.66
N ILE A 11 -7.50 -4.60 14.34
CA ILE A 11 -8.58 -4.56 13.36
C ILE A 11 -8.34 -5.66 12.33
N ASP A 12 -9.36 -6.46 12.07
CA ASP A 12 -9.34 -7.52 11.07
C ASP A 12 -10.61 -7.49 10.20
N LEU A 13 -10.46 -7.01 8.96
CA LEU A 13 -11.58 -6.92 8.03
C LEU A 13 -11.80 -8.21 7.22
N ARG A 14 -11.03 -9.29 7.44
CA ARG A 14 -11.21 -10.57 6.72
C ARG A 14 -12.66 -11.07 6.71
N PRO A 15 -13.43 -11.03 7.83
CA PRO A 15 -14.83 -11.50 7.83
C PRO A 15 -15.76 -10.70 6.91
N LEU A 16 -15.39 -9.46 6.57
CA LEU A 16 -16.20 -8.59 5.70
C LEU A 16 -15.78 -8.69 4.23
N MET A 17 -14.57 -9.21 3.96
CA MET A 17 -13.96 -9.15 2.64
C MET A 17 -14.07 -10.45 1.86
N THR A 18 -14.36 -10.33 0.56
CA THR A 18 -14.26 -11.43 -0.41
C THR A 18 -12.96 -11.33 -1.19
N PHE A 19 -11.94 -12.10 -0.76
CA PHE A 19 -10.64 -12.16 -1.42
C PHE A 19 -10.68 -12.95 -2.74
N GLU A 20 -9.84 -12.54 -3.68
CA GLU A 20 -9.63 -13.26 -4.94
C GLU A 20 -8.22 -12.98 -5.49
N PRO A 21 -7.63 -13.93 -6.24
CA PRO A 21 -6.38 -13.73 -6.93
C PRO A 21 -6.57 -12.95 -8.24
N GLN A 22 -5.51 -12.28 -8.70
CA GLN A 22 -5.45 -11.66 -10.02
C GLN A 22 -5.47 -12.74 -11.12
N LYS A 23 -6.12 -12.44 -12.24
CA LYS A 23 -6.25 -13.37 -13.38
C LYS A 23 -5.06 -13.24 -14.34
N GLY A 24 -4.74 -12.02 -14.78
CA GLY A 24 -3.58 -11.71 -15.62
C GLY A 24 -2.32 -11.34 -14.84
N LYS A 25 -1.19 -11.19 -15.55
CA LYS A 25 0.11 -10.83 -14.97
C LYS A 25 0.20 -9.37 -14.51
N SER A 26 -0.68 -8.49 -14.98
CA SER A 26 -0.65 -7.04 -14.73
C SER A 26 -1.98 -6.49 -14.18
N ASP A 27 -2.85 -7.37 -13.67
CA ASP A 27 -4.21 -7.00 -13.22
C ASP A 27 -4.27 -6.70 -11.71
N CYS A 28 -3.14 -6.47 -11.05
CA CYS A 28 -3.10 -6.32 -9.60
C CYS A 28 -3.96 -5.14 -9.12
N ASN A 29 -3.82 -3.97 -9.75
CA ASN A 29 -4.63 -2.77 -9.46
C ASN A 29 -6.13 -3.03 -9.68
N ILE A 30 -6.49 -3.61 -10.83
CA ILE A 30 -7.89 -3.90 -11.20
C ILE A 30 -8.52 -4.87 -10.18
N THR A 31 -7.78 -5.92 -9.81
CA THR A 31 -8.25 -6.92 -8.85
C THR A 31 -8.41 -6.31 -7.46
N CYS A 32 -7.46 -5.50 -7.02
CA CYS A 32 -7.57 -4.82 -5.73
C CYS A 32 -8.80 -3.89 -5.67
N LYS A 33 -8.98 -3.05 -6.70
CA LYS A 33 -10.14 -2.17 -6.82
C LYS A 33 -11.47 -2.93 -6.83
N ARG A 34 -11.52 -4.10 -7.47
CA ARG A 34 -12.72 -4.94 -7.49
C ARG A 34 -13.05 -5.53 -6.11
N ILE A 35 -12.05 -5.94 -5.34
CA ILE A 35 -12.25 -6.39 -3.95
C ILE A 35 -12.75 -5.23 -3.08
N MET A 36 -12.10 -4.07 -3.14
CA MET A 36 -12.50 -2.88 -2.38
C MET A 36 -13.91 -2.42 -2.73
N LYS A 37 -14.30 -2.45 -4.00
CA LYS A 37 -15.66 -2.09 -4.45
C LYS A 37 -16.75 -2.92 -3.76
N ARG A 38 -16.49 -4.20 -3.47
CA ARG A 38 -17.46 -5.07 -2.75
C ARG A 38 -17.69 -4.62 -1.30
N MET A 39 -16.75 -3.85 -0.75
CA MET A 39 -16.83 -3.20 0.56
C MET A 39 -17.44 -1.79 0.48
N GLY A 40 -17.94 -1.35 -0.68
CA GLY A 40 -18.50 -0.01 -0.86
C GLY A 40 -17.48 1.13 -0.98
N VAL A 41 -16.17 0.81 -1.04
CA VAL A 41 -15.10 1.81 -1.16
C VAL A 41 -14.31 1.67 -2.44
N TYR A 42 -13.88 2.80 -2.99
CA TYR A 42 -13.14 2.88 -4.25
C TYR A 42 -11.79 3.53 -4.00
N ALA A 43 -10.72 3.06 -4.63
CA ALA A 43 -9.41 3.70 -4.47
C ALA A 43 -9.25 4.87 -5.46
N GLU A 44 -8.72 5.98 -4.97
CA GLU A 44 -8.37 7.12 -5.84
C GLU A 44 -7.33 6.73 -6.90
N GLY A 45 -7.30 7.50 -7.99
CA GLY A 45 -6.21 7.48 -8.96
C GLY A 45 -5.03 8.34 -8.52
N ALA A 46 -4.13 8.66 -9.46
CA ALA A 46 -3.17 9.74 -9.25
C ALA A 46 -3.91 11.06 -9.06
N SER A 47 -3.45 11.88 -8.12
CA SER A 47 -4.07 13.16 -7.74
C SER A 47 -3.16 14.38 -7.98
N GLY A 48 -1.92 14.16 -8.40
CA GLY A 48 -0.96 15.20 -8.75
C GLY A 48 0.08 14.73 -9.75
N LYS A 49 1.03 15.62 -10.07
CA LYS A 49 2.21 15.30 -10.88
C LYS A 49 3.45 15.86 -10.19
N THR A 50 4.57 15.15 -10.29
CA THR A 50 5.88 15.67 -9.88
C THR A 50 6.92 15.40 -10.96
N SER A 51 7.95 16.25 -11.02
CA SER A 51 9.06 16.04 -11.94
C SER A 51 10.02 15.02 -11.33
N ILE A 52 10.13 13.84 -11.93
CA ILE A 52 11.13 12.82 -11.58
C ILE A 52 12.02 12.63 -12.80
N PHE A 53 13.33 12.78 -12.64
CA PHE A 53 14.33 12.64 -13.72
C PHE A 53 14.05 13.48 -14.97
N GLY A 54 13.51 14.69 -14.78
CA GLY A 54 13.19 15.61 -15.88
C GLY A 54 11.89 15.29 -16.63
N ALA A 55 11.11 14.30 -16.19
CA ALA A 55 9.80 13.97 -16.74
C ALA A 55 8.69 14.15 -15.69
N GLN A 56 7.50 14.55 -16.13
CA GLN A 56 6.33 14.66 -15.25
C GLN A 56 5.69 13.29 -15.03
N HIS A 57 5.70 12.81 -13.80
CA HIS A 57 5.08 11.56 -13.41
C HIS A 57 3.84 11.81 -12.56
N PRO A 58 2.71 11.10 -12.80
CA PRO A 58 1.56 11.14 -11.90
C PRO A 58 1.96 10.63 -10.50
N GLN A 59 1.29 11.14 -9.46
CA GLN A 59 1.56 10.80 -8.06
C GLN A 59 0.26 10.60 -7.28
N SER A 60 0.29 9.76 -6.24
CA SER A 60 -0.80 9.68 -5.26
C SER A 60 -0.79 10.89 -4.31
N TYR A 61 -1.89 11.12 -3.60
CA TYR A 61 -1.94 12.18 -2.60
C TYR A 61 -0.98 11.90 -1.44
N HIS A 62 -0.99 10.64 -0.97
CA HIS A 62 0.05 10.13 -0.07
C HIS A 62 1.12 9.38 -0.87
N GLN A 63 1.95 10.12 -1.59
CA GLN A 63 3.22 9.60 -2.08
C GLN A 63 4.21 9.57 -0.92
N LEU A 64 4.96 8.48 -0.80
CA LEU A 64 5.86 8.23 0.32
C LEU A 64 7.33 8.10 -0.10
N ALA A 65 7.60 7.73 -1.35
CA ALA A 65 8.94 7.68 -1.90
C ALA A 65 8.94 7.86 -3.41
N ASN A 66 10.10 8.21 -3.98
CA ASN A 66 10.46 8.00 -5.39
C ASN A 66 11.58 6.98 -5.51
N GLU A 67 11.78 6.37 -6.68
CA GLU A 67 13.05 5.70 -6.95
C GLU A 67 14.18 6.74 -7.04
N THR A 68 15.41 6.33 -6.72
CA THR A 68 16.62 7.13 -6.95
C THR A 68 16.88 7.30 -8.45
N SER A 69 17.70 8.27 -8.85
CA SER A 69 18.07 8.49 -10.27
C SER A 69 18.70 7.29 -10.94
N ASP A 70 19.49 6.53 -10.18
CA ASP A 70 20.13 5.30 -10.64
C ASP A 70 19.15 4.11 -10.64
N ARG A 71 17.93 4.33 -10.13
CA ARG A 71 16.81 3.39 -10.06
C ARG A 71 17.18 2.09 -9.36
N ASP A 72 17.92 2.19 -8.28
CA ASP A 72 18.39 1.08 -7.44
C ASP A 72 18.09 1.27 -5.95
N GLY A 73 17.39 2.36 -5.61
CA GLY A 73 17.00 2.73 -4.26
C GLY A 73 15.70 3.52 -4.22
N LEU A 74 15.30 3.92 -3.01
CA LEU A 74 14.10 4.74 -2.75
C LEU A 74 14.46 5.98 -1.94
N ASP A 75 14.11 7.15 -2.47
CA ASP A 75 14.15 8.43 -1.78
C ASP A 75 12.82 8.65 -1.06
N PHE A 76 12.80 8.38 0.24
CA PHE A 76 11.61 8.50 1.09
C PHE A 76 11.36 9.96 1.50
N TYR A 77 10.10 10.38 1.47
CA TYR A 77 9.71 11.70 1.98
C TYR A 77 9.40 11.62 3.47
N GLU A 78 10.12 12.33 4.33
CA GLU A 78 9.90 12.26 5.79
C GLU A 78 8.53 12.79 6.25
N LYS A 79 8.07 13.93 5.72
CA LYS A 79 6.85 14.63 6.20
C LYS A 79 5.51 13.98 5.83
N PRO A 80 5.32 13.41 4.61
CA PRO A 80 4.05 12.81 4.21
C PRO A 80 3.66 11.55 4.99
N TYR A 81 4.62 10.83 5.58
CA TYR A 81 4.38 9.54 6.22
C TYR A 81 3.41 9.60 7.38
N LEU A 82 3.60 10.52 8.33
CA LEU A 82 2.75 10.63 9.52
C LEU A 82 1.27 10.75 9.15
N LYS A 83 0.96 11.66 8.22
CA LYS A 83 -0.40 11.89 7.74
C LYS A 83 -0.95 10.68 6.98
N ALA A 84 -0.10 9.98 6.23
CA ALA A 84 -0.51 8.80 5.48
C ALA A 84 -0.81 7.60 6.38
N ILE A 85 -0.02 7.40 7.44
CA ILE A 85 -0.26 6.37 8.45
C ILE A 85 -1.48 6.71 9.30
N GLU A 86 -1.65 7.98 9.71
CA GLU A 86 -2.87 8.42 10.41
C GLU A 86 -4.11 8.18 9.54
N TYR A 87 -4.05 8.53 8.26
CA TYR A 87 -5.12 8.25 7.31
C TYR A 87 -5.42 6.75 7.19
N LEU A 88 -4.39 5.92 7.07
CA LEU A 88 -4.53 4.45 6.99
C LEU A 88 -5.24 3.90 8.22
N ASP A 89 -4.81 4.31 9.41
CA ASP A 89 -5.40 3.89 10.67
C ASP A 89 -6.88 4.27 10.78
N LYS A 90 -7.22 5.51 10.46
CA LYS A 90 -8.61 5.99 10.48
C LYS A 90 -9.49 5.29 9.45
N ALA A 91 -8.95 4.97 8.27
CA ALA A 91 -9.66 4.19 7.27
C ALA A 91 -10.00 2.78 7.80
N LEU A 92 -9.05 2.12 8.46
CA LEU A 92 -9.27 0.81 9.08
C LEU A 92 -10.29 0.87 10.24
N GLU A 93 -10.24 1.91 11.07
CA GLU A 93 -11.22 2.15 12.15
C GLU A 93 -12.66 2.30 11.61
N ASN A 94 -12.80 2.79 10.38
CA ASN A 94 -14.08 2.88 9.66
C ASN A 94 -14.39 1.63 8.82
N SER A 95 -13.71 0.51 9.07
CA SER A 95 -13.88 -0.75 8.32
C SER A 95 -13.62 -0.65 6.82
N HIS A 96 -12.79 0.32 6.41
CA HIS A 96 -12.45 0.52 5.00
C HIS A 96 -11.05 -0.01 4.68
N PRO A 97 -10.91 -1.02 3.81
CA PRO A 97 -9.61 -1.43 3.31
C PRO A 97 -8.97 -0.30 2.46
N VAL A 98 -7.66 -0.37 2.27
CA VAL A 98 -6.89 0.68 1.57
C VAL A 98 -6.00 0.08 0.48
N LEU A 99 -6.00 0.70 -0.71
CA LEU A 99 -5.12 0.32 -1.82
C LEU A 99 -3.71 0.87 -1.59
N ILE A 100 -2.72 0.00 -1.72
CA ILE A 100 -1.32 0.31 -1.44
C ILE A 100 -0.50 0.04 -2.70
N GLY A 101 0.30 1.03 -3.09
CA GLY A 101 1.33 0.87 -4.10
C GLY A 101 2.65 0.47 -3.44
N VAL A 102 3.27 -0.59 -3.94
CA VAL A 102 4.55 -1.09 -3.44
C VAL A 102 5.60 -1.10 -4.53
N ASN A 103 6.85 -0.92 -4.11
CA ASN A 103 8.03 -1.23 -4.90
C ASN A 103 8.63 -2.54 -4.39
N HIS A 104 8.87 -3.48 -5.30
CA HIS A 104 9.56 -4.74 -5.01
C HIS A 104 10.61 -5.09 -6.05
N THR A 105 10.70 -4.37 -7.17
CA THR A 105 11.69 -4.58 -8.21
C THR A 105 12.05 -3.28 -8.90
N TYR A 106 13.22 -2.78 -8.56
CA TYR A 106 13.95 -1.76 -9.30
C TYR A 106 14.14 -2.11 -10.77
N LEU A 107 14.13 -1.09 -11.63
CA LEU A 107 14.25 -1.24 -13.10
C LEU A 107 13.25 -2.24 -13.70
N TYR A 108 12.06 -2.39 -13.13
CA TYR A 108 11.08 -3.35 -13.61
C TYR A 108 10.80 -3.16 -15.12
N ARG A 109 11.07 -4.22 -15.90
CA ARG A 109 11.02 -4.24 -17.38
C ARG A 109 11.88 -3.14 -18.03
N GLY A 110 13.13 -2.98 -17.58
CA GLY A 110 14.05 -1.97 -18.11
C GLY A 110 13.59 -0.54 -17.79
N GLY A 111 12.84 -0.36 -16.70
CA GLY A 111 12.33 0.94 -16.25
C GLY A 111 11.03 1.42 -16.90
N THR A 112 10.42 0.61 -17.77
CA THR A 112 9.15 0.94 -18.47
C THR A 112 7.90 0.39 -17.77
N GLY A 113 8.07 -0.56 -16.85
CA GLY A 113 6.95 -1.22 -16.16
C GLY A 113 6.58 -0.60 -14.81
N ILE A 114 7.23 0.50 -14.42
CA ILE A 114 7.03 1.15 -13.13
C ILE A 114 5.90 2.17 -13.29
N ASN A 115 4.78 1.93 -12.60
CA ASN A 115 3.67 2.87 -12.55
C ASN A 115 4.04 4.06 -11.67
N GLU A 116 3.72 5.28 -12.13
CA GLU A 116 3.82 6.49 -11.30
C GLU A 116 5.21 6.72 -10.68
N GLY A 117 6.25 6.18 -11.32
CA GLY A 117 7.65 6.37 -10.92
C GLY A 117 8.12 5.45 -9.79
N THR A 118 7.24 4.71 -9.10
CA THR A 118 7.65 3.82 -7.99
C THR A 118 6.93 2.49 -7.85
N ILE A 119 5.81 2.28 -8.54
CA ILE A 119 4.94 1.15 -8.25
C ILE A 119 5.04 0.09 -9.33
N ASP A 120 5.60 -1.05 -8.97
CA ASP A 120 5.55 -2.25 -9.81
C ASP A 120 4.39 -3.19 -9.42
N HIS A 121 3.78 -3.00 -8.23
CA HIS A 121 2.72 -3.88 -7.74
C HIS A 121 1.73 -3.20 -6.78
N TYR A 122 0.50 -3.72 -6.72
CA TYR A 122 -0.55 -3.22 -5.82
C TYR A 122 -1.06 -4.32 -4.90
N VAL A 123 -1.29 -3.96 -3.64
CA VAL A 123 -1.87 -4.82 -2.60
C VAL A 123 -2.95 -4.06 -1.83
N ILE A 124 -3.70 -4.76 -0.98
CA ILE A 124 -4.71 -4.15 -0.09
C ILE A 124 -4.27 -4.32 1.36
N ILE A 125 -4.18 -3.24 2.13
CA ILE A 125 -4.15 -3.36 3.60
C ILE A 125 -5.58 -3.44 4.11
N PHE A 126 -5.85 -4.44 4.94
CA PHE A 126 -7.20 -4.75 5.45
C PHE A 126 -7.27 -4.91 6.96
N GLY A 127 -6.19 -4.61 7.68
CA GLY A 127 -6.22 -4.68 9.13
C GLY A 127 -4.90 -4.30 9.75
N ARG A 128 -4.90 -4.20 11.08
CA ARG A 128 -3.73 -3.85 11.88
C ARG A 128 -3.69 -4.68 13.16
N LYS A 129 -2.50 -4.83 13.70
CA LYS A 129 -2.22 -5.63 14.88
C LYS A 129 -0.99 -5.10 15.60
N LEU A 130 -1.04 -5.00 16.93
CA LEU A 130 0.15 -4.74 17.73
C LEU A 130 0.75 -6.05 18.26
N VAL A 131 1.97 -6.40 17.85
CA VAL A 131 2.65 -7.64 18.29
C VAL A 131 3.97 -7.30 18.95
N LYS A 132 4.09 -7.51 20.27
CA LYS A 132 5.35 -7.22 21.00
C LYS A 132 5.88 -5.80 20.72
N ASN A 133 4.99 -4.81 20.77
CA ASN A 133 5.25 -3.39 20.44
C ASN A 133 5.58 -3.09 18.95
N GLU A 134 5.40 -4.07 18.07
CA GLU A 134 5.57 -3.89 16.64
C GLU A 134 4.20 -3.69 15.98
N GLN A 135 3.98 -2.50 15.41
CA GLN A 135 2.76 -2.20 14.65
C GLN A 135 2.83 -2.91 13.30
N ARG A 136 1.87 -3.81 13.06
CA ARG A 136 1.76 -4.61 11.85
C ARG A 136 0.48 -4.28 11.10
N TYR A 137 0.55 -4.21 9.78
CA TYR A 137 -0.59 -4.02 8.90
C TYR A 137 -0.76 -5.24 8.01
N MET A 138 -1.87 -5.95 8.18
CA MET A 138 -2.19 -7.14 7.39
C MET A 138 -2.52 -6.74 5.96
N PHE A 139 -1.96 -7.45 4.98
CA PHE A 139 -2.22 -7.17 3.58
C PHE A 139 -2.56 -8.40 2.74
N TRP A 140 -3.34 -8.15 1.68
CA TRP A 140 -3.67 -9.11 0.65
C TRP A 140 -2.89 -8.81 -0.62
N ASP A 141 -1.99 -9.73 -0.98
CA ASP A 141 -1.36 -9.75 -2.29
C ASP A 141 -2.24 -10.54 -3.25
N VAL A 142 -2.86 -9.84 -4.20
CA VAL A 142 -3.69 -10.45 -5.25
C VAL A 142 -2.89 -11.38 -6.18
N GLY A 143 -1.57 -11.31 -6.20
CA GLY A 143 -0.71 -12.29 -6.87
C GLY A 143 -0.73 -13.69 -6.22
N ASN A 144 -1.20 -13.79 -4.97
CA ASN A 144 -1.27 -15.04 -4.23
C ASN A 144 -2.46 -15.91 -4.67
N ARG A 145 -2.16 -17.03 -5.35
CA ARG A 145 -3.16 -18.02 -5.77
C ARG A 145 -3.57 -19.01 -4.67
N LYS A 146 -2.87 -19.03 -3.53
CA LYS A 146 -3.13 -19.94 -2.39
C LYS A 146 -4.17 -19.41 -1.39
N GLY A 147 -4.87 -18.32 -1.72
CA GLY A 147 -5.85 -17.69 -0.85
C GLY A 147 -5.22 -17.06 0.41
N GLY A 148 -6.06 -16.46 1.27
CA GLY A 148 -5.67 -15.78 2.52
C GLY A 148 -5.15 -16.70 3.64
N SER A 149 -4.67 -17.90 3.31
CA SER A 149 -4.20 -18.91 4.26
C SER A 149 -2.88 -18.53 4.96
N THR A 150 -2.16 -17.54 4.45
CA THR A 150 -0.96 -16.97 5.07
C THR A 150 -1.19 -15.50 5.34
N GLU A 151 -0.99 -15.10 6.60
CA GLU A 151 -1.05 -13.70 7.02
C GLU A 151 0.26 -13.01 6.66
N TRP A 152 0.20 -12.11 5.69
CA TRP A 152 1.31 -11.22 5.34
C TRP A 152 1.09 -9.87 5.99
N TYR A 153 2.16 -9.26 6.46
CA TYR A 153 2.08 -7.97 7.12
C TYR A 153 3.22 -7.03 6.72
N PHE A 154 2.88 -5.75 6.57
CA PHE A 154 3.86 -4.67 6.64
C PHE A 154 4.14 -4.37 8.10
N VAL A 155 5.40 -4.12 8.45
CA VAL A 155 5.81 -3.61 9.73
C VAL A 155 6.13 -2.13 9.59
N LEU A 156 5.64 -1.32 10.52
CA LEU A 156 6.06 0.07 10.66
C LEU A 156 7.43 0.12 11.35
N LYS A 157 8.49 0.41 10.59
CA LYS A 157 9.87 0.57 11.08
C LYS A 157 10.41 1.96 10.74
N ASP A 158 11.55 2.33 11.31
CA ASP A 158 12.43 3.44 10.89
C ASP A 158 11.71 4.67 10.31
N GLU A 159 11.31 5.61 11.17
CA GLU A 159 10.67 6.87 10.74
C GLU A 159 9.41 6.64 9.88
N TYR A 160 8.59 5.65 10.25
CA TYR A 160 7.28 5.35 9.66
C TYR A 160 7.28 4.65 8.29
N LYS A 161 8.39 4.04 7.89
CA LYS A 161 8.47 3.24 6.67
C LYS A 161 7.75 1.90 6.87
N LEU A 162 6.80 1.61 5.98
CA LEU A 162 6.10 0.32 5.97
C LEU A 162 6.84 -0.65 5.04
N ASN A 163 7.35 -1.74 5.62
CA ASN A 163 8.09 -2.77 4.91
C ASN A 163 7.54 -4.17 5.23
N ALA A 164 7.45 -5.02 4.22
CA ALA A 164 7.22 -6.45 4.39
C ALA A 164 8.46 -7.22 3.93
N GLU A 165 9.22 -7.76 4.88
CA GLU A 165 10.43 -8.56 4.61
C GLU A 165 10.12 -9.93 4.00
N LYS A 166 8.90 -10.42 4.22
CA LYS A 166 8.41 -11.70 3.69
C LYS A 166 7.13 -11.45 2.91
N THR A 167 7.08 -12.00 1.71
CA THR A 167 5.97 -11.86 0.79
C THR A 167 5.69 -13.20 0.11
N TYR A 168 4.57 -13.29 -0.60
CA TYR A 168 4.22 -14.50 -1.35
C TYR A 168 5.22 -14.84 -2.47
N LYS A 169 6.03 -13.87 -2.93
CA LYS A 169 6.95 -14.07 -4.06
C LYS A 169 8.10 -15.01 -3.69
N SER A 170 8.47 -15.89 -4.62
CA SER A 170 9.64 -16.76 -4.52
C SER A 170 10.89 -15.93 -4.21
N GLY A 171 11.63 -16.33 -3.19
CA GLY A 171 12.84 -15.63 -2.73
C GLY A 171 12.59 -14.53 -1.68
N ASN A 172 11.37 -14.39 -1.17
CA ASN A 172 11.00 -13.40 -0.14
C ASN A 172 11.44 -11.97 -0.50
N LYS A 173 11.23 -11.56 -1.76
CA LYS A 173 11.55 -10.18 -2.14
C LYS A 173 10.73 -9.21 -1.27
N PRO A 174 11.39 -8.25 -0.60
CA PRO A 174 10.70 -7.35 0.30
C PRO A 174 9.82 -6.38 -0.48
N TYR A 175 8.71 -5.98 0.12
CA TYR A 175 7.84 -4.91 -0.39
C TYR A 175 8.04 -3.66 0.44
N ASN A 176 8.37 -2.55 -0.23
CA ASN A 176 8.38 -1.23 0.37
C ASN A 176 7.12 -0.48 -0.07
N VAL A 177 6.37 0.04 0.89
CA VAL A 177 5.20 0.88 0.58
C VAL A 177 5.68 2.23 0.08
N THR A 178 5.31 2.59 -1.14
CA THR A 178 5.68 3.86 -1.79
C THR A 178 4.49 4.79 -1.99
N GLN A 179 3.27 4.25 -1.90
CA GLN A 179 2.03 5.03 -1.93
C GLN A 179 0.92 4.43 -1.07
N ILE A 180 0.14 5.31 -0.44
CA ILE A 180 -1.16 4.99 0.18
C ILE A 180 -2.25 5.75 -0.60
N ARG A 181 -3.29 5.06 -1.07
CA ARG A 181 -4.38 5.71 -1.83
C ARG A 181 -5.51 6.11 -0.91
N ARG A 182 -6.03 7.32 -1.08
CA ARG A 182 -7.28 7.69 -0.43
C ARG A 182 -8.46 6.92 -1.00
N ASN A 183 -9.48 6.75 -0.18
CA ASN A 183 -10.72 6.07 -0.52
C ASN A 183 -11.74 7.10 -0.99
N LEU A 184 -12.57 6.66 -1.92
CA LEU A 184 -13.71 7.37 -2.46
C LEU A 184 -14.98 6.61 -2.08
N ASN A 185 -16.08 7.35 -1.90
CA ASN A 185 -17.41 6.78 -1.75
C ASN A 185 -17.99 6.34 -3.12
N GLU A 186 -19.22 5.82 -3.13
CA GLU A 186 -19.91 5.40 -4.36
C GLU A 186 -20.11 6.52 -5.38
N SER A 187 -20.20 7.76 -4.90
CA SER A 187 -20.27 8.98 -5.73
C SER A 187 -18.88 9.45 -6.20
N HIS A 188 -17.83 8.66 -5.99
CA HIS A 188 -16.44 8.97 -6.36
C HIS A 188 -15.88 10.24 -5.71
N GLN A 189 -16.37 10.60 -4.52
CA GLN A 189 -15.87 11.70 -3.70
C GLN A 189 -14.93 11.17 -2.62
N ILE A 190 -13.87 11.93 -2.30
CA ILE A 190 -12.90 11.57 -1.24
C ILE A 190 -13.61 11.42 0.11
N ILE A 191 -13.40 10.26 0.74
CA ILE A 191 -13.81 10.01 2.12
C ILE A 191 -12.77 10.68 3.03
N THR A 192 -13.25 11.55 3.92
CA THR A 192 -12.43 12.15 4.98
C THR A 192 -12.74 11.43 6.27
N TYR A 193 -11.70 11.03 7.00
CA TYR A 193 -11.80 10.33 8.29
C TYR A 193 -11.26 11.15 9.45
#